data_AF-A0A1M5JJ02-F1
#
_entry.id   AF-A0A1M5JJ02-F1
#
_cell.length_a   1.000
_cell.length_b   1.000
_cell.length_c   1.000
_cell.angle_alpha   90.00
_cell.angle_beta   90.00
_cell.angle_gamma   90.00
#
_symmetry.space_group_name_H-M   'P 1'
#
loop_
_entity.id
_entity.type
_entity.pdbx_description
1 polymer ?
#
loop_
_entity_poly.entity_id
_entity_poly.type
_entity_poly.pdbx_seq_one_letter_code
_entity_poly.pdbx_strand_id
1 'polypeptide(L)' 'MIEHPDLGDIPVIEHPLKFANGESGSDRAPPLLGEHNREVFAELGYSEAELDELAAAGVFGDADDAEE' A
#
# COMPACT_ATOMS: atom_id res chain seq x y z
N MET A 1 6.07 -5.61 16.68
CA MET A 1 6.08 -6.44 15.46
C MET A 1 4.83 -6.09 14.69
N ILE A 2 4.93 -5.98 13.39
CA ILE A 2 3.79 -5.80 12.49
C ILE A 2 3.90 -6.92 11.46
N GLU A 3 2.78 -7.59 11.18
CA GLU A 3 2.73 -8.67 10.18
C GLU A 3 2.70 -8.05 8.78
N HIS A 4 3.78 -8.23 8.02
CA HIS A 4 3.90 -7.84 6.63
C HIS A 4 3.52 -9.01 5.71
N PRO A 5 2.72 -8.78 4.66
CA PRO A 5 2.23 -9.84 3.77
C PRO A 5 3.35 -10.74 3.21
N ASP A 6 4.47 -10.15 2.76
CA ASP A 6 5.57 -10.94 2.17
C ASP A 6 6.71 -11.30 3.14
N LEU A 7 6.95 -10.49 4.17
CA LEU A 7 8.12 -10.59 5.04
C LEU A 7 7.80 -11.20 6.41
N GLY A 8 6.51 -11.45 6.70
CA GLY A 8 6.04 -11.89 8.01
C GLY A 8 6.21 -10.83 9.08
N ASP A 9 6.45 -11.24 10.32
CA ASP A 9 6.62 -10.33 11.46
C ASP A 9 7.90 -9.48 11.34
N ILE A 10 7.72 -8.17 11.11
CA ILE A 10 8.82 -7.20 11.05
C ILE A 10 8.85 -6.29 12.29
N PRO A 11 10.04 -5.96 12.83
CA PRO A 11 10.16 -4.94 13.87
C PRO A 11 10.01 -3.55 13.25
N VAL A 12 9.17 -2.71 13.87
CA VAL A 12 8.93 -1.33 13.44
C VAL A 12 9.13 -0.39 14.62
N ILE A 13 9.77 0.75 14.39
CA ILE A 13 9.96 1.79 15.41
C ILE A 13 8.62 2.51 15.62
N GLU A 14 8.18 2.59 16.86
CA GLU A 14 6.94 3.27 17.21
C GLU A 14 7.08 4.80 17.09
N HIS A 15 5.95 5.50 16.89
CA HIS A 15 5.92 6.94 16.90
C HIS A 15 6.46 7.52 18.22
N PRO A 16 7.45 8.43 18.19
CA PRO A 16 8.19 8.85 19.39
C PRO A 16 7.38 9.76 20.33
N LEU A 17 6.26 10.32 19.86
CA LEU A 17 5.39 11.19 20.65
C LEU A 17 4.09 10.46 21.00
N LYS A 18 3.61 10.70 22.22
CA LYS A 18 2.28 10.28 22.69
C LYS A 18 1.40 11.52 22.82
N PHE A 19 0.28 11.56 22.10
CA PHE A 19 -0.70 12.62 22.25
C PHE A 19 -1.77 12.21 23.26
N ALA A 20 -2.19 13.15 24.11
CA ALA A 20 -3.19 12.89 25.13
C ALA A 20 -4.57 12.52 24.56
N ASN A 21 -4.90 13.04 23.37
CA ASN A 21 -6.22 12.87 22.73
C ASN A 21 -6.09 12.50 21.24
N GLY A 22 -5.03 11.79 20.85
CA GLY A 22 -4.79 11.41 19.47
C GLY A 22 -4.07 10.07 19.35
N GLU A 23 -4.48 9.29 18.37
CA GLU A 23 -3.79 8.05 18.00
C GLU A 23 -2.50 8.40 17.24
N SER A 24 -1.49 7.55 17.35
CA SER A 24 -0.17 7.77 16.73
C SER A 24 0.47 6.46 16.37
N GLY A 25 1.26 6.48 15.30
CA GLY A 25 1.83 5.28 14.72
C GLY A 25 0.87 4.62 13.74
N SER A 26 1.33 3.51 13.17
CA SER A 26 0.58 2.70 12.23
C SER A 26 0.54 1.29 12.77
N ASP A 27 -0.66 0.73 12.89
CA ASP A 27 -0.87 -0.65 13.35
C ASP A 27 -0.86 -1.66 12.19
N ARG A 28 -0.59 -1.19 10.97
CA ARG A 28 -0.61 -1.98 9.74
C ARG A 28 0.74 -1.95 9.06
N ALA A 29 1.04 -3.01 8.31
CA ALA A 29 2.20 -3.05 7.46
C ALA A 29 2.14 -1.94 6.40
N PRO A 30 3.31 -1.47 5.92
CA PRO A 30 3.32 -0.66 4.72
C PRO A 30 2.63 -1.42 3.57
N PRO A 31 1.87 -0.73 2.71
CA PRO A 31 1.21 -1.38 1.58
C PRO A 31 2.24 -1.89 0.57
N LEU A 32 1.88 -2.95 -0.16
CA LEU A 32 2.66 -3.42 -1.29
C LEU A 32 2.64 -2.41 -2.44
N LEU A 33 3.60 -2.57 -3.37
CA LEU A 33 3.63 -1.77 -4.60
C LEU A 33 2.32 -1.96 -5.37
N GLY A 34 1.57 -0.86 -5.54
CA GLY A 34 0.31 -0.85 -6.29
C GLY A 34 -0.90 -1.45 -5.56
N GLU A 35 -0.79 -1.86 -4.28
CA GLU A 35 -1.86 -2.51 -3.50
C GLU A 35 -3.21 -1.78 -3.57
N HIS A 36 -3.17 -0.45 -3.54
CA HIS A 36 -4.37 0.40 -3.52
C HIS A 36 -4.66 1.10 -4.85
N ASN A 37 -3.96 0.78 -5.95
CA ASN A 37 -4.16 1.47 -7.23
C ASN A 37 -5.62 1.39 -7.69
N ARG A 38 -6.19 0.18 -7.73
CA ARG A 38 -7.59 -0.01 -8.17
C ARG A 38 -8.58 0.75 -7.31
N GLU A 39 -8.41 0.72 -5.98
CA GLU A 39 -9.27 1.44 -5.04
C GLU A 39 -9.24 2.95 -5.31
N VAL A 40 -8.05 3.54 -5.32
CA VAL A 40 -7.89 4.99 -5.50
C VAL A 40 -8.38 5.45 -6.87
N PHE A 41 -8.11 4.72 -7.95
CA PHE A 41 -8.60 5.12 -9.26
C PHE A 41 -10.12 4.95 -9.41
N ALA A 42 -10.71 3.93 -8.78
CA ALA A 42 -12.16 3.79 -8.74
C ALA A 42 -12.82 4.98 -8.02
N GLU A 43 -12.24 5.47 -6.93
CA GLU A 43 -12.69 6.69 -6.24
C GLU A 43 -12.62 7.95 -7.13
N LEU A 44 -11.66 7.98 -8.06
CA LEU A 44 -11.50 9.04 -9.04
C LEU A 44 -12.42 8.89 -10.27
N GLY A 45 -13.21 7.82 -10.34
CA GLY A 45 -14.22 7.59 -11.38
C GLY A 45 -13.74 6.78 -12.59
N TYR A 46 -12.59 6.11 -12.50
CA TYR A 46 -12.15 5.17 -13.53
C TYR A 46 -12.97 3.87 -13.45
N SER A 47 -13.32 3.34 -14.62
CA SER A 47 -13.96 2.04 -14.73
C SER A 47 -12.94 0.89 -14.62
N GLU A 48 -13.42 -0.29 -14.24
CA GLU A 48 -12.61 -1.52 -14.23
C GLU A 48 -11.94 -1.78 -15.60
N ALA A 49 -12.64 -1.48 -16.71
CA ALA A 49 -12.11 -1.67 -18.06
C ALA A 49 -10.93 -0.73 -18.36
N GLU A 50 -11.02 0.55 -17.95
CA GLU A 50 -9.90 1.49 -18.09
C GLU A 50 -8.70 1.07 -17.23
N LEU A 51 -8.94 0.53 -16.03
CA LEU A 51 -7.88 0.03 -15.16
C LEU A 51 -7.17 -1.19 -15.75
N ASP A 52 -7.91 -2.09 -16.37
CA ASP A 52 -7.34 -3.25 -17.06
C ASP A 52 -6.49 -2.82 -18.26
N GLU A 53 -6.93 -1.81 -19.02
CA GLU A 53 -6.14 -1.23 -20.13
C GLU A 53 -4.84 -0.58 -19.63
N LEU A 54 -4.91 0.19 -18.53
CA LEU A 54 -3.74 0.85 -17.93
C LEU A 54 -2.75 -0.18 -17.36
N ALA A 55 -3.25 -1.23 -16.71
CA ALA A 55 -2.43 -2.32 -16.22
C ALA A 55 -1.73 -3.06 -17.36
N ALA A 56 -2.47 -3.40 -18.43
CA ALA A 56 -1.91 -4.05 -19.62
C ALA A 56 -0.87 -3.19 -20.36
N ALA A 57 -1.01 -1.86 -20.29
CA ALA A 57 -0.03 -0.92 -20.82
C ALA A 57 1.20 -0.72 -19.92
N GLY A 58 1.26 -1.37 -18.75
CA GLY A 58 2.38 -1.29 -17.81
C GLY A 58 2.48 0.05 -17.06
N VAL A 59 1.38 0.80 -16.95
CA VAL A 59 1.38 2.15 -16.34
C VAL A 59 1.73 2.11 -14.84
N PHE A 60 1.43 0.99 -14.17
CA PHE A 60 1.58 0.85 -12.71
C PHE A 60 2.91 0.21 -12.27
N GLY A 61 3.71 -0.31 -13.20
CA GLY A 61 4.84 -1.22 -12.89
C GLY A 61 4.38 -2.62 -12.46
N ASP A 62 5.26 -3.60 -12.50
CA ASP A 62 4.99 -4.94 -11.97
C ASP A 62 5.34 -5.02 -10.48
N ALA A 63 4.61 -5.86 -9.73
CA ALA A 63 4.90 -6.08 -8.30
C ALA A 63 6.28 -6.72 -8.05
N ASP A 64 6.83 -7.38 -9.08
CA ASP A 64 8.16 -8.03 -9.08
C ASP A 64 9.32 -7.02 -9.24
N ASP A 65 9.06 -5.81 -9.78
CA ASP A 65 10.10 -4.76 -9.91
C ASP A 65 10.55 -4.18 -8.55
N ALA A 66 9.87 -4.54 -7.45
CA ALA A 66 10.25 -4.13 -6.10
C ALA A 66 11.44 -4.91 -5.53
N GLU A 67 11.92 -5.94 -6.23
CA GLU A 67 13.05 -6.79 -5.79
C GLU A 67 14.44 -6.37 -6.35
N GLU A 68 14.53 -5.29 -7.15
CA GLU A 68 15.82 -4.73 -7.63
C GLU A 68 16.43 -3.62 -6.74
#